data_AF-A0A557S0T2-F1
#
_entry.id   AF-A0A557S0T2-F1
#
_cell.length_a   1.000
_cell.length_b   1.000
_cell.length_c   1.000
_cell.angle_alpha   90.00
_cell.angle_beta   90.00
_cell.angle_gamma   90.00
#
_symmetry.space_group_name_H-M   'P 1'
#
loop_
_entity.id
_entity.type
_entity.pdbx_description
1 polymer ?
#
loop_
_entity_poly.entity_id
_entity_poly.type
_entity_poly.pdbx_seq_one_letter_code
_entity_poly.pdbx_strand_id
1 'polypeptide(L)'
;MIRLASVIETFRDPFLAEYGARLTAEQLRALNALGQCRGAASPMMQLGCSACEHRQLVPHSCGHRLCPHCQHHESEQWLQRQRQAMVPADYFLLTFTLPAQLRALARRQSRVLFDALMRCSWATVSSFARNDRQLQGTPGAIAVLHTHNRRLDFHPHVHLLVPAAALDDKRQRWRARRRAKSGRPYLFNAKALAKVFRARMLAALAAAGLSLAARAPAQWVAHCKSVGHGDKALLYLGRYLYRGVIREADIVACRNGQVTFRYREAKSATVQRRTLSGAQFLWLMLQHVLPKGFRRARNFGFLHPNSKRLIALLRWLLKFVPASLPARVRPAVPCPCCGAAMRILRTRLRPIRPPACASPPGGNDAGVLIM
;
A
#
# COMPACT_ATOMS: atom_id res chain seq x y z
N MET A 1 22.15 -6.37 -0.34
CA MET A 1 20.67 -6.31 -0.24
C MET A 1 20.10 -6.89 -1.52
N ILE A 2 19.16 -7.84 -1.45
CA ILE A 2 18.56 -8.45 -2.64
C ILE A 2 17.48 -7.51 -3.17
N ARG A 3 17.66 -7.00 -4.39
CA ARG A 3 16.68 -6.10 -5.02
C ARG A 3 15.53 -6.91 -5.62
N LEU A 4 14.31 -6.38 -5.53
CA LEU A 4 13.14 -7.04 -6.13
C LEU A 4 13.25 -7.12 -7.66
N ALA A 5 13.86 -6.10 -8.29
CA ALA A 5 14.13 -6.12 -9.72
C ALA A 5 14.98 -7.33 -10.13
N SER A 6 16.05 -7.62 -9.38
CA SER A 6 16.92 -8.78 -9.63
C SER A 6 16.19 -10.11 -9.42
N VAL A 7 15.33 -10.21 -8.41
CA VAL A 7 14.48 -11.42 -8.22
C VAL A 7 13.54 -11.61 -9.40
N ILE A 8 12.94 -10.52 -9.90
CA ILE A 8 12.07 -10.58 -11.08
C ILE A 8 12.87 -11.02 -12.30
N GLU A 9 14.04 -10.43 -12.54
CA GLU A 9 14.92 -10.78 -13.65
C GLU A 9 15.28 -12.28 -13.63
N THR A 10 15.71 -12.81 -12.48
CA THR A 10 16.09 -14.22 -12.34
C THR A 10 14.92 -15.19 -12.58
N PHE A 11 13.70 -14.84 -12.14
CA PHE A 11 12.57 -15.77 -12.14
C PHE A 11 11.46 -15.42 -13.12
N ARG A 12 11.68 -14.46 -14.02
CA ARG A 12 10.67 -13.98 -14.96
C ARG A 12 10.13 -15.10 -15.83
N ASP A 13 11.02 -15.83 -16.48
CA ASP A 13 10.66 -16.84 -17.48
C ASP A 13 9.97 -18.05 -16.84
N PRO A 14 10.50 -18.67 -15.76
CA PRO A 14 9.78 -19.75 -15.07
C PRO A 14 8.44 -19.26 -14.50
N PHE A 15 8.34 -18.00 -14.04
CA PHE A 15 7.08 -17.43 -13.60
C PHE A 15 6.06 -17.28 -14.73
N LEU A 16 6.47 -16.82 -15.91
CA LEU A 16 5.58 -16.68 -17.07
C LEU A 16 5.16 -18.04 -17.61
N ALA A 17 6.04 -19.04 -17.59
CA ALA A 17 5.71 -20.42 -17.94
C ALA A 17 4.63 -21.00 -17.00
N GLU A 18 4.76 -20.81 -15.68
CA GLU A 18 3.83 -21.39 -14.70
C GLU A 18 2.53 -20.59 -14.54
N TYR A 19 2.58 -19.25 -14.57
CA TYR A 19 1.46 -18.38 -14.21
C TYR A 19 0.98 -17.46 -15.34
N GLY A 20 1.67 -17.40 -16.48
CA GLY A 20 1.44 -16.41 -17.55
C GLY A 20 -0.01 -16.35 -18.02
N ALA A 21 -0.64 -17.50 -18.26
CA ALA A 21 -2.04 -17.62 -18.70
C ALA A 21 -3.07 -17.08 -17.69
N ARG A 22 -2.66 -16.90 -16.42
CA ARG A 22 -3.53 -16.43 -15.32
C ARG A 22 -3.34 -14.95 -15.02
N LEU A 23 -2.41 -14.26 -15.68
CA LEU A 23 -2.11 -12.87 -15.39
C LEU A 23 -3.10 -11.93 -16.04
N THR A 24 -3.55 -10.97 -15.25
CA THR A 24 -4.21 -9.78 -15.77
C THR A 24 -3.20 -8.86 -16.46
N ALA A 25 -3.68 -8.02 -17.38
CA ALA A 25 -2.84 -7.01 -18.03
C ALA A 25 -2.18 -6.05 -17.01
N GLU A 26 -2.86 -5.75 -15.89
CA GLU A 26 -2.31 -4.98 -14.78
C GLU A 26 -1.13 -5.68 -14.11
N GLN A 27 -1.23 -6.99 -13.87
CA GLN A 27 -0.16 -7.77 -13.25
C GLN A 27 1.04 -7.88 -14.17
N LEU A 28 0.84 -8.08 -15.48
CA LEU A 28 1.93 -8.11 -16.45
C LEU A 28 2.64 -6.74 -16.55
N ARG A 29 1.88 -5.64 -16.58
CA ARG A 29 2.46 -4.28 -16.52
C ARG A 29 3.23 -4.04 -15.24
N ALA A 30 2.73 -4.52 -14.10
CA ALA A 30 3.43 -4.42 -12.82
C ALA A 30 4.74 -5.23 -12.84
N LEU A 31 4.73 -6.47 -13.32
CA LEU A 31 5.93 -7.31 -13.46
C LEU A 31 7.01 -6.58 -14.28
N ASN A 32 6.64 -6.03 -15.45
CA ASN A 32 7.56 -5.31 -16.34
C ASN A 32 8.14 -4.05 -15.67
N ALA A 33 7.27 -3.22 -15.09
CA ALA A 33 7.71 -2.00 -14.42
C ALA A 33 8.66 -2.31 -13.25
N LEU A 34 8.34 -3.31 -12.44
CA LEU A 34 9.15 -3.68 -11.28
C LEU A 34 10.50 -4.29 -11.68
N GLY A 35 10.52 -5.17 -12.70
CA GLY A 35 11.75 -5.80 -13.19
C GLY A 35 12.76 -4.82 -13.77
N GLN A 36 12.31 -3.74 -14.41
CA GLN A 36 13.21 -2.73 -14.99
C GLN A 36 13.60 -1.63 -13.99
N CYS A 37 13.06 -1.64 -12.77
CA CYS A 37 13.17 -0.51 -11.86
C CYS A 37 14.62 -0.17 -11.49
N ARG A 38 15.09 1.03 -11.84
CA ARG A 38 16.48 1.49 -11.61
C ARG A 38 17.52 0.45 -12.09
N GLY A 39 17.26 -0.13 -13.26
CA GLY A 39 18.14 -1.09 -13.93
C GLY A 39 18.57 -0.59 -15.31
N ALA A 40 19.46 -1.34 -15.97
CA ALA A 40 20.01 -0.98 -17.27
C ALA A 40 18.95 -0.87 -18.38
N ALA A 41 17.82 -1.56 -18.25
CA ALA A 41 16.70 -1.48 -19.19
C ALA A 41 15.73 -0.31 -18.92
N SER A 42 15.89 0.44 -17.82
CA SER A 42 15.05 1.62 -17.56
C SER A 42 15.49 2.82 -18.40
N PRO A 43 14.57 3.76 -18.71
CA PRO A 43 14.96 5.05 -19.23
C PRO A 43 16.00 5.72 -18.32
N MET A 44 16.90 6.53 -18.88
CA MET A 44 17.98 7.18 -18.13
C MET A 44 17.67 8.66 -17.88
N MET A 45 18.16 9.17 -16.76
CA MET A 45 18.13 10.57 -16.37
C MET A 45 19.55 11.11 -16.38
N GLN A 46 19.78 12.23 -17.05
CA GLN A 46 21.08 12.90 -17.01
C GLN A 46 21.07 13.93 -15.89
N LEU A 47 22.06 13.80 -15.01
CA LEU A 47 22.34 14.73 -13.94
C LEU A 47 23.58 15.55 -14.29
N GLY A 48 23.57 16.83 -13.94
CA GLY A 48 24.73 17.72 -14.01
C GLY A 48 25.03 18.31 -12.64
N CYS A 49 26.31 18.41 -12.29
CA CYS A 49 26.73 19.07 -11.07
C CYS A 49 26.44 20.58 -11.15
N SER A 50 26.06 21.19 -10.03
CA SER A 50 25.88 22.65 -9.95
C SER A 50 27.18 23.44 -9.78
N ALA A 51 28.31 22.78 -9.56
CA ALA A 51 29.58 23.41 -9.19
C ALA A 51 30.79 22.94 -10.02
N CYS A 52 30.63 21.95 -10.90
CA CYS A 52 31.67 21.51 -11.83
C CYS A 52 31.04 20.92 -13.10
N GLU A 53 31.86 20.51 -14.06
CA GLU A 53 31.39 19.99 -15.36
C GLU A 53 30.90 18.54 -15.31
N HIS A 54 31.00 17.88 -14.14
CA HIS A 54 30.65 16.47 -14.02
C HIS A 54 29.18 16.20 -14.36
N ARG A 55 28.96 15.19 -15.20
CA ARG A 55 27.65 14.68 -15.60
C ARG A 55 27.59 13.19 -15.36
N GLN A 56 26.43 12.70 -14.93
CA GLN A 56 26.19 11.26 -14.81
C GLN A 56 24.81 10.87 -15.33
N LEU A 57 24.71 9.62 -15.78
CA LEU A 57 23.43 9.01 -16.14
C LEU A 57 22.97 8.11 -15.00
N VAL A 58 21.72 8.29 -14.59
CA VAL A 58 21.10 7.53 -13.51
C VAL A 58 19.84 6.84 -14.04
N PRO A 59 19.62 5.55 -13.76
CA PRO A 59 18.46 4.83 -14.24
C PRO A 59 17.17 5.30 -13.55
N HIS A 60 16.08 5.41 -14.31
CA HIS A 60 14.79 5.85 -13.78
C HIS A 60 14.19 4.85 -12.79
N SER A 61 13.53 5.40 -11.78
CA SER A 61 12.62 4.65 -10.93
C SER A 61 11.35 4.27 -11.70
N CYS A 62 10.84 3.04 -11.54
CA CYS A 62 9.64 2.61 -12.28
C CYS A 62 8.34 3.33 -11.88
N GLY A 63 8.30 3.96 -10.69
CA GLY A 63 7.14 4.68 -10.20
C GLY A 63 5.91 3.81 -9.89
N HIS A 64 5.99 2.48 -10.04
CA HIS A 64 4.87 1.59 -9.79
C HIS A 64 4.55 1.47 -8.29
N ARG A 65 3.26 1.45 -7.92
CA ARG A 65 2.78 1.44 -6.52
C ARG A 65 3.10 0.20 -5.70
N LEU A 66 3.50 -0.87 -6.38
CA LEU A 66 3.96 -2.10 -5.75
C LEU A 66 5.48 -2.07 -5.51
N CYS A 67 6.19 -1.08 -6.07
CA CYS A 67 7.64 -0.99 -5.95
C CYS A 67 8.01 -0.57 -4.52
N PRO A 68 8.84 -1.34 -3.80
CA PRO A 68 9.28 -0.98 -2.46
C PRO A 68 10.25 0.20 -2.45
N HIS A 69 10.77 0.61 -3.62
CA HIS A 69 11.82 1.61 -3.74
C HIS A 69 11.29 3.02 -4.09
N CYS A 70 10.29 3.12 -4.96
CA CYS A 70 10.04 4.36 -5.69
C CYS A 70 9.22 5.42 -4.92
N GLN A 71 8.19 5.02 -4.17
CA GLN A 71 7.12 5.96 -3.78
C GLN A 71 7.29 6.59 -2.39
N HIS A 72 8.52 6.71 -1.91
CA HIS A 72 8.81 7.22 -0.57
C HIS A 72 8.34 8.67 -0.38
N HIS A 73 8.61 9.53 -1.36
CA HIS A 73 8.24 10.95 -1.27
C HIS A 73 6.73 11.15 -1.33
N GLU A 74 6.04 10.41 -2.19
CA GLU A 74 4.59 10.41 -2.35
C GLU A 74 3.91 9.94 -1.06
N SER A 75 4.50 8.96 -0.37
CA SER A 75 4.06 8.53 0.96
C SER A 75 4.16 9.63 2.00
N GLU A 76 5.25 10.40 1.98
CA GLU A 76 5.49 11.49 2.95
C GLU A 76 4.52 12.64 2.70
N GLN A 77 4.32 13.04 1.44
CA GLN A 77 3.32 14.05 1.10
C GLN A 77 1.91 13.62 1.49
N TRP A 78 1.53 12.36 1.24
CA TRP A 78 0.24 11.82 1.66
C TRP A 78 0.08 11.90 3.18
N LEU A 79 1.09 11.46 3.92
CA LEU A 79 1.10 11.50 5.39
C LEU A 79 0.96 12.94 5.92
N GLN A 80 1.70 13.89 5.34
CA GLN A 80 1.63 15.30 5.74
C GLN A 80 0.22 15.86 5.57
N ARG A 81 -0.43 15.61 4.42
CA ARG A 81 -1.82 16.03 4.18
C ARG A 81 -2.78 15.43 5.21
N GLN A 82 -2.60 14.16 5.55
CA GLN A 82 -3.46 13.50 6.54
C GLN A 82 -3.27 14.08 7.95
N ARG A 83 -2.02 14.34 8.37
CA ARG A 83 -1.72 14.92 9.69
C ARG A 83 -2.26 16.33 9.84
N GLN A 84 -2.15 17.12 8.77
CA GLN A 84 -2.77 18.44 8.74
C GLN A 84 -4.29 18.31 8.98
N ALA A 85 -4.96 17.33 8.37
CA ALA A 85 -6.40 17.16 8.56
C ALA A 85 -6.81 16.60 9.94
N MET A 86 -5.86 16.23 10.82
CA MET A 86 -6.19 15.70 12.14
C MET A 86 -6.82 16.75 13.05
N VAL A 87 -7.59 16.27 14.02
CA VAL A 87 -8.40 17.04 14.98
C VAL A 87 -8.01 16.64 16.41
N PRO A 88 -8.25 17.49 17.43
CA PRO A 88 -7.92 17.19 18.82
C PRO A 88 -8.91 16.17 19.40
N ALA A 89 -8.74 14.90 19.07
CA ALA A 89 -9.55 13.79 19.57
C ALA A 89 -8.69 12.53 19.76
N ASP A 90 -9.18 11.60 20.59
CA ASP A 90 -8.66 10.23 20.58
C ASP A 90 -9.05 9.56 19.25
N TYR A 91 -8.13 8.80 18.68
CA TYR A 91 -8.31 8.06 17.45
C TYR A 91 -8.41 6.56 17.70
N PHE A 92 -9.20 5.92 16.85
CA PHE A 92 -9.40 4.48 16.84
C PHE A 92 -9.07 3.93 15.45
N LEU A 93 -8.32 2.84 15.40
CA LEU A 93 -8.06 2.07 14.20
C LEU A 93 -9.09 0.95 14.13
N LEU A 94 -10.05 1.10 13.23
CA LEU A 94 -11.04 0.07 12.93
C LEU A 94 -10.55 -0.77 11.77
N THR A 95 -10.71 -2.08 11.83
CA THR A 95 -10.30 -3.00 10.76
C THR A 95 -11.47 -3.89 10.40
N PHE A 96 -11.84 -3.92 9.12
CA PHE A 96 -12.86 -4.83 8.58
C PHE A 96 -12.21 -5.81 7.62
N THR A 97 -12.35 -7.11 7.88
CA THR A 97 -11.66 -8.15 7.13
C THR A 97 -12.65 -8.95 6.28
N LEU A 98 -12.29 -9.16 5.02
CA LEU A 98 -13.06 -10.01 4.11
C LEU A 98 -12.86 -11.50 4.49
N PRO A 99 -13.95 -12.27 4.72
CA PRO A 99 -13.86 -13.70 4.99
C PRO A 99 -13.12 -14.49 3.90
N ALA A 100 -12.46 -15.59 4.30
CA ALA A 100 -11.65 -16.40 3.40
C ALA A 100 -12.42 -16.91 2.18
N GLN A 101 -13.68 -17.28 2.39
CA GLN A 101 -14.60 -17.80 1.38
C GLN A 101 -14.86 -16.79 0.24
N LEU A 102 -14.77 -15.48 0.53
CA LEU A 102 -14.99 -14.42 -0.47
C LEU A 102 -13.72 -14.03 -1.22
N ARG A 103 -12.55 -14.56 -0.84
CA ARG A 103 -11.26 -14.15 -1.42
C ARG A 103 -11.10 -14.58 -2.88
N ALA A 104 -11.61 -15.74 -3.26
CA ALA A 104 -11.60 -16.18 -4.65
C ALA A 104 -12.43 -15.24 -5.54
N LEU A 105 -13.63 -14.86 -5.08
CA LEU A 105 -14.46 -13.85 -5.72
C LEU A 105 -13.74 -12.49 -5.77
N ALA A 106 -13.12 -12.07 -4.66
CA ALA A 106 -12.38 -10.81 -4.62
C ALA A 106 -11.17 -10.76 -5.56
N ARG A 107 -10.52 -11.88 -5.88
CA ARG A 107 -9.48 -11.91 -6.93
C ARG A 107 -10.10 -11.66 -8.31
N ARG A 108 -11.16 -12.39 -8.65
CA ARG A 108 -11.84 -12.32 -9.96
C ARG A 108 -12.53 -10.97 -10.19
N GLN A 109 -13.20 -10.45 -9.17
CA GLN A 109 -14.04 -9.23 -9.22
C GLN A 109 -13.44 -8.10 -8.37
N SER A 110 -12.10 -7.93 -8.44
CA SER A 110 -11.31 -7.04 -7.58
C SER A 110 -11.88 -5.63 -7.47
N ARG A 111 -12.28 -5.00 -8.59
CA ARG A 111 -12.79 -3.63 -8.58
C ARG A 111 -14.06 -3.51 -7.74
N VAL A 112 -15.04 -4.36 -8.01
CA VAL A 112 -16.35 -4.34 -7.34
C VAL A 112 -16.18 -4.68 -5.86
N LEU A 113 -15.44 -5.75 -5.55
CA LEU A 113 -15.27 -6.23 -4.18
C LEU A 113 -14.50 -5.26 -3.30
N PHE A 114 -13.38 -4.70 -3.77
CA PHE A 114 -12.60 -3.75 -2.99
C PHE A 114 -13.33 -2.43 -2.80
N ASP A 115 -14.10 -2.00 -3.80
CA ASP A 115 -14.90 -0.80 -3.68
C ASP A 115 -16.07 -0.98 -2.69
N ALA A 116 -16.78 -2.11 -2.77
CA ALA A 116 -17.81 -2.50 -1.81
C ALA A 116 -17.23 -2.62 -0.40
N LEU A 117 -16.05 -3.23 -0.25
CA LEU A 117 -15.35 -3.36 1.03
C LEU A 117 -15.10 -1.99 1.68
N MET A 118 -14.57 -1.02 0.94
CA MET A 118 -14.35 0.33 1.46
C MET A 118 -15.66 1.05 1.79
N ARG A 119 -16.65 1.01 0.89
CA ARG A 119 -17.95 1.68 1.08
C ARG A 119 -18.74 1.09 2.26
N CYS A 120 -18.82 -0.22 2.37
CA CYS A 120 -19.52 -0.90 3.47
C CYS A 120 -18.84 -0.67 4.82
N SER A 121 -17.51 -0.66 4.85
CA SER A 121 -16.75 -0.34 6.07
C SER A 121 -17.07 1.07 6.55
N TRP A 122 -17.01 2.06 5.65
CA TRP A 122 -17.37 3.45 5.97
C TRP A 122 -18.84 3.58 6.40
N ALA A 123 -19.77 3.03 5.63
CA ALA A 123 -21.20 3.13 5.92
C ALA A 123 -21.56 2.53 7.28
N THR A 124 -20.87 1.44 7.67
CA THR A 124 -21.00 0.84 9.01
C THR A 124 -20.59 1.85 10.08
N VAL A 125 -19.36 2.37 10.02
CA VAL A 125 -18.84 3.34 11.02
C VAL A 125 -19.69 4.60 11.06
N SER A 126 -20.09 5.12 9.91
CA SER A 126 -20.93 6.31 9.79
C SER A 126 -22.30 6.12 10.46
N SER A 127 -22.95 4.97 10.25
CA SER A 127 -24.22 4.67 10.94
C SER A 127 -24.07 4.52 12.45
N PHE A 128 -22.97 3.92 12.92
CA PHE A 128 -22.70 3.79 14.36
C PHE A 128 -22.47 5.15 15.01
N ALA A 129 -21.73 6.05 14.38
CA ALA A 129 -21.49 7.40 14.90
C ALA A 129 -22.77 8.25 14.96
N ARG A 130 -23.67 8.13 13.96
CA ARG A 130 -24.96 8.83 13.96
C ARG A 130 -25.90 8.33 15.05
N ASN A 131 -25.89 7.03 15.33
CA ASN A 131 -26.77 6.40 16.31
C ASN A 131 -26.17 6.38 17.74
N ASP A 132 -24.93 6.82 17.91
CA ASP A 132 -24.29 6.89 19.21
C ASP A 132 -24.80 8.10 20.02
N ARG A 133 -25.07 7.90 21.31
CA ARG A 133 -25.67 8.90 22.21
C ARG A 133 -24.81 10.15 22.41
N GLN A 134 -23.48 10.07 22.25
CA GLN A 134 -22.57 11.21 22.42
C GLN A 134 -22.18 11.83 21.07
N LEU A 135 -21.89 11.00 20.06
CA LEU A 135 -21.40 11.48 18.77
C LEU A 135 -22.51 12.10 17.91
N GLN A 136 -23.67 11.45 17.78
CA GLN A 136 -24.89 11.96 17.12
C GLN A 136 -24.64 12.76 15.81
N GLY A 137 -23.73 12.30 14.96
CA GLY A 137 -23.31 13.12 13.82
C GLY A 137 -22.49 12.37 12.77
N THR A 138 -22.05 13.11 11.76
CA THR A 138 -21.19 12.61 10.68
C THR A 138 -19.74 12.54 11.19
N PRO A 139 -19.12 11.34 11.31
CA PRO A 139 -17.73 11.23 11.74
C PRO A 139 -16.77 11.61 10.60
N GLY A 140 -15.47 11.55 10.87
CA GLY A 140 -14.42 11.58 9.86
C GLY A 140 -13.72 10.22 9.77
N ALA A 141 -13.14 9.86 8.64
CA ALA A 141 -12.25 8.70 8.58
C ALA A 141 -11.18 8.81 7.49
N ILE A 142 -10.01 8.23 7.77
CA ILE A 142 -8.99 7.91 6.75
C ILE A 142 -9.02 6.41 6.54
N ALA A 143 -9.43 5.96 5.36
CA ALA A 143 -9.55 4.56 5.00
C ALA A 143 -8.42 4.10 4.09
N VAL A 144 -7.83 2.94 4.38
CA VAL A 144 -6.76 2.32 3.59
C VAL A 144 -7.07 0.85 3.35
N LEU A 145 -7.09 0.45 2.08
CA LEU A 145 -7.24 -0.94 1.65
C LEU A 145 -5.90 -1.66 1.69
N HIS A 146 -5.88 -2.80 2.37
CA HIS A 146 -4.80 -3.77 2.31
C HIS A 146 -5.31 -5.06 1.66
N THR A 147 -4.45 -5.73 0.89
CA THR A 147 -4.78 -6.99 0.20
C THR A 147 -3.99 -8.19 0.71
N HIS A 148 -3.07 -7.99 1.65
CA HIS A 148 -2.15 -9.03 2.12
C HIS A 148 -2.01 -9.05 3.63
N ASN A 149 -1.65 -10.23 4.16
CA ASN A 149 -1.10 -10.35 5.51
C ASN A 149 0.44 -10.20 5.48
N ARG A 150 1.09 -10.36 6.62
CA ARG A 150 2.57 -10.29 6.72
C ARG A 150 3.30 -11.45 6.03
N ARG A 151 2.60 -12.57 5.80
CA ARG A 151 3.08 -13.74 5.04
C ARG A 151 2.90 -13.58 3.53
N LEU A 152 2.40 -12.43 3.07
CA LEU A 152 2.01 -12.13 1.68
C LEU A 152 0.79 -12.89 1.16
N ASP A 153 0.08 -13.64 2.01
CA ASP A 153 -1.15 -14.31 1.58
C ASP A 153 -2.24 -13.28 1.29
N PHE A 154 -3.05 -13.56 0.27
CA PHE A 154 -4.17 -12.71 -0.09
C PHE A 154 -5.19 -12.63 1.05
N HIS A 155 -5.31 -11.44 1.63
CA HIS A 155 -6.08 -11.14 2.82
C HIS A 155 -6.67 -9.72 2.73
N PRO A 156 -7.71 -9.49 1.91
CA PRO A 156 -8.33 -8.17 1.78
C PRO A 156 -8.96 -7.68 3.09
N HIS A 157 -8.56 -6.50 3.53
CA HIS A 157 -9.13 -5.80 4.68
C HIS A 157 -8.99 -4.30 4.52
N VAL A 158 -9.85 -3.54 5.18
CA VAL A 158 -9.77 -2.07 5.20
C VAL A 158 -9.54 -1.61 6.63
N HIS A 159 -8.54 -0.76 6.79
CA HIS A 159 -8.34 0.02 8.01
C HIS A 159 -9.02 1.38 7.88
N LEU A 160 -9.75 1.79 8.92
CA LEU A 160 -10.29 3.14 9.07
C LEU A 160 -9.67 3.75 10.33
N LEU A 161 -8.90 4.82 10.16
CA LEU A 161 -8.47 5.67 11.25
C LEU A 161 -9.58 6.71 11.50
N VAL A 162 -10.25 6.62 12.64
CA VAL A 162 -11.46 7.36 12.96
C VAL A 162 -11.21 8.17 14.25
N PRO A 163 -11.30 9.51 14.24
CA PRO A 163 -11.37 10.26 15.48
C PRO A 163 -12.66 9.93 16.21
N ALA A 164 -12.63 9.87 17.54
CA ALA A 164 -13.80 9.73 18.38
C ALA A 164 -14.57 11.07 18.46
N ALA A 165 -14.89 11.62 17.29
CA ALA A 165 -15.61 12.86 17.12
C ALA A 165 -16.47 12.84 15.84
N ALA A 166 -17.49 13.68 15.83
CA ALA A 166 -18.45 13.83 14.76
C ALA A 166 -18.95 15.28 14.65
N LEU A 167 -19.44 15.65 13.47
CA LEU A 167 -20.15 16.90 13.24
C LEU A 167 -21.65 16.64 13.24
N ASP A 168 -22.38 17.30 14.12
CA ASP A 168 -23.85 17.36 14.08
C ASP A 168 -24.23 18.40 13.03
N ASP A 169 -24.42 17.94 11.79
CA ASP A 169 -24.69 18.79 10.62
C ASP A 169 -25.98 19.63 10.80
N LYS A 170 -26.96 19.14 11.57
CA LYS A 170 -28.22 19.84 11.82
C LYS A 170 -28.04 20.99 12.79
N ARG A 171 -27.26 20.79 13.85
CA ARG A 171 -27.04 21.80 14.90
C ARG A 171 -25.75 22.60 14.70
N GLN A 172 -24.96 22.28 13.68
CA GLN A 172 -23.62 22.84 13.44
C GLN A 172 -22.71 22.71 14.67
N ARG A 173 -22.75 21.55 15.34
CA ARG A 173 -22.00 21.31 16.59
C ARG A 173 -20.92 20.26 16.42
N TRP A 174 -19.72 20.59 16.91
CA TRP A 174 -18.66 19.62 17.14
C TRP A 174 -19.01 18.74 18.34
N ARG A 175 -18.96 17.41 18.15
CA ARG A 175 -19.24 16.43 19.20
C ARG A 175 -18.06 15.48 19.32
N ALA A 176 -17.37 15.51 20.46
CA ALA A 176 -16.31 14.57 20.79
C ALA A 176 -16.75 13.63 21.90
N ARG A 177 -16.36 12.37 21.80
CA ARG A 177 -16.61 11.38 22.86
C ARG A 177 -15.74 11.69 24.07
N ARG A 178 -16.36 11.73 25.24
CA ARG A 178 -15.64 11.86 26.51
C ARG A 178 -15.03 10.50 26.89
N ARG A 179 -13.82 10.50 27.45
CA ARG A 179 -13.23 9.27 28.02
C ARG A 179 -14.12 8.75 29.14
N ALA A 180 -14.31 7.44 29.19
CA ALA A 180 -15.07 6.80 30.25
C ALA A 180 -14.37 6.99 31.61
N LYS A 181 -15.14 7.03 32.71
CA LYS A 181 -14.59 7.11 34.09
C LYS A 181 -13.61 5.98 34.39
N SER A 182 -13.78 4.82 33.77
CA SER A 182 -12.89 3.66 33.87
C SER A 182 -11.51 3.85 33.22
N GLY A 183 -11.24 4.99 32.55
CA GLY A 183 -10.00 5.27 31.82
C GLY A 183 -9.78 4.47 30.54
N ARG A 184 -10.45 3.32 30.39
CA ARG A 184 -10.35 2.45 29.20
C ARG A 184 -10.96 3.11 27.96
N PRO A 185 -10.19 3.29 26.88
CA PRO A 185 -10.70 3.93 25.67
C PRO A 185 -11.66 2.98 24.92
N TYR A 186 -12.86 3.48 24.64
CA TYR A 186 -13.91 2.74 23.93
C TYR A 186 -14.57 3.64 22.89
N LEU A 187 -14.87 3.07 21.72
CA LEU A 187 -15.63 3.75 20.67
C LEU A 187 -16.87 2.95 20.29
N PHE A 188 -16.71 1.74 19.73
CA PHE A 188 -17.83 0.88 19.32
C PHE A 188 -17.57 -0.60 19.63
N ASN A 189 -18.65 -1.38 19.78
CA ASN A 189 -18.57 -2.83 19.94
C ASN A 189 -18.18 -3.51 18.63
N ALA A 190 -17.07 -4.26 18.64
CA ALA A 190 -16.52 -4.92 17.46
C ALA A 190 -17.43 -6.02 16.86
N LYS A 191 -18.16 -6.77 17.69
CA LYS A 191 -19.10 -7.81 17.23
C LYS A 191 -20.30 -7.18 16.51
N ALA A 192 -20.82 -6.07 17.06
CA ALA A 192 -21.90 -5.32 16.43
C ALA A 192 -21.45 -4.71 15.08
N LEU A 193 -20.25 -4.13 15.04
CA LEU A 193 -19.65 -3.64 13.79
C LEU A 193 -19.57 -4.76 12.73
N ALA A 194 -19.08 -5.95 13.11
CA ALA A 194 -18.98 -7.09 12.21
C ALA A 194 -20.35 -7.56 11.68
N LYS A 195 -21.38 -7.59 12.54
CA LYS A 195 -22.75 -7.98 12.16
C LYS A 195 -23.33 -7.04 11.10
N VAL A 196 -23.24 -5.72 11.31
CA VAL A 196 -23.77 -4.73 10.36
C VAL A 196 -22.93 -4.68 9.08
N PHE A 197 -21.60 -4.78 9.21
CA PHE A 197 -20.71 -4.86 8.06
C PHE A 197 -21.02 -6.07 7.16
N ARG A 198 -21.23 -7.25 7.74
CA ARG A 198 -21.67 -8.46 7.04
C ARG A 198 -22.93 -8.19 6.21
N ALA A 199 -23.98 -7.66 6.84
CA ALA A 199 -25.25 -7.40 6.17
C ALA A 199 -25.07 -6.44 4.98
N ARG A 200 -24.32 -5.34 5.17
CA ARG A 200 -24.03 -4.36 4.11
C ARG A 200 -23.23 -4.97 2.95
N MET A 201 -22.21 -5.77 3.26
CA MET A 201 -21.40 -6.44 2.24
C MET A 201 -22.22 -7.42 1.41
N LEU A 202 -23.03 -8.26 2.04
CA LEU A 202 -23.86 -9.23 1.32
C LEU A 202 -24.90 -8.52 0.44
N ALA A 203 -25.54 -7.45 0.94
CA ALA A 203 -26.45 -6.64 0.15
C ALA A 203 -25.75 -5.98 -1.05
N ALA A 204 -24.55 -5.42 -0.85
CA ALA A 204 -23.77 -4.82 -1.93
C ALA A 204 -23.33 -5.83 -2.99
N LEU A 205 -23.02 -7.07 -2.60
CA LEU A 205 -22.69 -8.15 -3.53
C LEU A 205 -23.90 -8.61 -4.33
N ALA A 206 -25.04 -8.81 -3.67
CA ALA A 206 -26.31 -9.15 -4.33
C ALA A 206 -26.71 -8.08 -5.36
N ALA A 207 -26.65 -6.80 -4.98
CA ALA A 207 -26.93 -5.68 -5.87
C ALA A 207 -25.98 -5.59 -7.08
N ALA A 208 -24.77 -6.16 -6.96
CA ALA A 208 -23.81 -6.22 -8.06
C ALA A 208 -23.95 -7.51 -8.91
N GLY A 209 -24.97 -8.33 -8.68
CA GLY A 209 -25.14 -9.62 -9.36
C GLY A 209 -24.11 -10.68 -8.96
N LEU A 210 -23.34 -10.45 -7.89
CA LEU A 210 -22.28 -11.35 -7.42
C LEU A 210 -22.79 -12.29 -6.33
N SER A 211 -23.88 -13.01 -6.64
CA SER A 211 -24.47 -13.96 -5.72
C SER A 211 -23.47 -15.06 -5.35
N LEU A 212 -23.50 -15.46 -4.07
CA LEU A 212 -22.66 -16.55 -3.59
C LEU A 212 -23.37 -17.86 -3.90
N ALA A 213 -22.78 -18.69 -4.76
CA ALA A 213 -23.28 -20.04 -5.04
C ALA A 213 -23.35 -20.94 -3.79
N ALA A 214 -22.62 -20.57 -2.73
CA ALA A 214 -22.62 -21.23 -1.42
C ALA A 214 -23.26 -20.33 -0.35
N ARG A 215 -23.62 -20.94 0.79
CA ARG A 215 -24.10 -20.21 1.97
C ARG A 215 -23.12 -19.11 2.38
N ALA A 216 -23.65 -17.90 2.58
CA ALA A 216 -22.84 -16.75 2.99
C ALA A 216 -22.03 -17.07 4.26
N PRO A 217 -20.76 -16.61 4.37
CA PRO A 217 -19.92 -16.92 5.52
C PRO A 217 -20.59 -16.50 6.84
N ALA A 218 -20.55 -17.39 7.83
CA ALA A 218 -21.11 -17.13 9.15
C ALA A 218 -20.22 -16.18 9.96
N GLN A 219 -18.89 -16.41 9.93
CA GLN A 219 -17.93 -15.63 10.71
C GLN A 219 -17.44 -14.41 9.94
N TRP A 220 -17.64 -13.23 10.53
CA TRP A 220 -17.14 -11.95 10.06
C TRP A 220 -16.41 -11.27 11.19
N VAL A 221 -15.28 -10.63 10.88
CA VAL A 221 -14.40 -10.03 11.88
C VAL A 221 -14.27 -8.54 11.62
N ALA A 222 -14.51 -7.77 12.67
CA ALA A 222 -14.13 -6.38 12.77
C ALA A 222 -13.32 -6.17 14.05
N HIS A 223 -12.43 -5.19 14.05
CA HIS A 223 -11.71 -4.73 15.23
C HIS A 223 -11.93 -3.24 15.42
N CYS A 224 -11.89 -2.77 16.67
CA CYS A 224 -11.94 -1.36 17.03
C CYS A 224 -10.92 -1.12 18.15
N LYS A 225 -9.74 -0.59 17.80
CA LYS A 225 -8.60 -0.44 18.71
C LYS A 225 -8.27 1.03 18.93
N SER A 226 -8.15 1.48 20.18
CA SER A 226 -7.63 2.81 20.49
C SER A 226 -6.16 2.94 20.06
N VAL A 227 -5.82 4.07 19.47
CA VAL A 227 -4.46 4.39 19.00
C VAL A 227 -3.98 5.75 19.50
N GLY A 228 -4.56 6.24 20.60
CA GLY A 228 -4.24 7.54 21.20
C GLY A 228 -4.49 8.67 20.20
N HIS A 229 -3.52 9.56 20.01
CA HIS A 229 -3.62 10.64 19.02
C HIS A 229 -3.61 10.17 17.56
N GLY A 230 -3.30 8.90 17.27
CA GLY A 230 -3.39 8.35 15.92
C GLY A 230 -2.14 8.52 15.04
N ASP A 231 -1.16 9.35 15.41
CA ASP A 231 0.06 9.57 14.61
C ASP A 231 0.81 8.28 14.26
N LYS A 232 1.02 7.39 15.24
CA LYS A 232 1.68 6.09 15.02
C LYS A 232 0.87 5.20 14.08
N ALA A 233 -0.45 5.22 14.18
CA ALA A 233 -1.33 4.47 13.29
C ALA A 233 -1.30 5.03 11.87
N LEU A 234 -1.29 6.35 11.72
CA LEU A 234 -1.21 7.00 10.42
C LEU A 234 0.16 6.76 9.74
N LEU A 235 1.25 6.84 10.50
CA LEU A 235 2.59 6.43 10.05
C LEU A 235 2.61 4.97 9.59
N TYR A 236 1.97 4.08 10.36
CA TYR A 236 1.83 2.68 9.99
C TYR A 236 1.07 2.54 8.68
N LEU A 237 -0.10 3.17 8.51
CA LEU A 237 -0.89 3.12 7.27
C LEU A 237 -0.16 3.69 6.06
N GLY A 238 0.58 4.80 6.23
CA GLY A 238 1.36 5.41 5.16
C GLY A 238 2.41 4.46 4.57
N ARG A 239 3.06 3.64 5.42
CA ARG A 239 4.04 2.65 4.98
C ARG A 239 3.44 1.61 4.02
N TYR A 240 2.20 1.19 4.23
CA TYR A 240 1.54 0.16 3.40
C TYR A 240 1.01 0.71 2.08
N LEU A 241 0.76 2.02 2.00
CA LEU A 241 0.27 2.61 0.76
C LEU A 241 1.33 2.60 -0.34
N TYR A 242 2.60 2.81 0.02
CA TYR A 242 3.64 3.24 -0.92
C TYR A 242 4.98 2.48 -0.82
N ARG A 243 5.13 1.50 0.09
CA ARG A 243 6.38 0.69 0.22
C ARG A 243 6.25 -0.72 -0.36
N GLY A 244 5.32 -0.95 -1.28
CA GLY A 244 5.01 -2.28 -1.80
C GLY A 244 4.43 -3.21 -0.73
N VAL A 245 4.44 -4.51 -1.02
CA VAL A 245 3.95 -5.56 -0.09
C VAL A 245 5.07 -6.21 0.73
N ILE A 246 6.32 -6.03 0.31
CA ILE A 246 7.52 -6.56 0.95
C ILE A 246 8.65 -5.54 0.84
N ARG A 247 9.48 -5.40 1.87
CA ARG A 247 10.71 -4.60 1.81
C ARG A 247 11.84 -5.45 1.25
N GLU A 248 12.70 -4.87 0.41
CA GLU A 248 13.87 -5.58 -0.13
C GLU A 248 14.81 -6.08 0.97
N ALA A 249 14.96 -5.34 2.07
CA ALA A 249 15.71 -5.77 3.26
C ALA A 249 15.08 -6.94 4.02
N ASP A 250 13.86 -7.36 3.67
CA ASP A 250 13.22 -8.57 4.21
C ASP A 250 13.34 -9.77 3.26
N ILE A 251 13.84 -9.58 2.02
CA ILE A 251 14.27 -10.67 1.14
C ILE A 251 15.68 -11.05 1.57
N VAL A 252 15.80 -12.18 2.28
CA VAL A 252 17.03 -12.58 2.99
C VAL A 252 17.85 -13.63 2.25
N ALA A 253 17.26 -14.36 1.30
CA ALA A 253 18.00 -15.27 0.43
C ALA A 253 17.31 -15.40 -0.94
N CYS A 254 18.12 -15.57 -1.98
CA CYS A 254 17.71 -15.87 -3.36
C CYS A 254 18.77 -16.80 -3.95
N ARG A 255 18.56 -18.11 -3.85
CA ARG A 255 19.53 -19.15 -4.26
C ARG A 255 18.80 -20.46 -4.54
N ASN A 256 19.39 -21.32 -5.37
CA ASN A 256 18.88 -22.66 -5.66
C ASN A 256 17.40 -22.64 -6.12
N GLY A 257 17.04 -21.70 -7.00
CA GLY A 257 15.67 -21.56 -7.49
C GLY A 257 14.64 -20.99 -6.50
N GLN A 258 15.07 -20.66 -5.27
CA GLN A 258 14.17 -20.30 -4.17
C GLN A 258 14.44 -18.90 -3.62
N VAL A 259 13.37 -18.29 -3.11
CA VAL A 259 13.38 -17.00 -2.43
C VAL A 259 12.94 -17.18 -0.98
N THR A 260 13.75 -16.72 -0.04
CA THR A 260 13.41 -16.66 1.38
C THR A 260 13.18 -15.22 1.80
N PHE A 261 12.05 -14.96 2.45
CA PHE A 261 11.80 -13.67 3.10
C PHE A 261 11.42 -13.83 4.56
N ARG A 262 11.73 -12.82 5.36
CA ARG A 262 11.36 -12.76 6.78
C ARG A 262 10.09 -11.93 6.98
N TYR A 263 9.30 -12.30 7.98
CA TYR A 263 8.10 -11.58 8.39
C TYR A 263 7.90 -11.71 9.90
N ARG A 264 7.16 -10.77 10.50
CA ARG A 264 6.77 -10.86 11.92
C ARG A 264 5.43 -11.59 12.03
N GLU A 265 5.41 -12.73 12.72
CA GLU A 265 4.20 -13.50 12.94
C GLU A 265 3.23 -12.72 13.85
N ALA A 266 1.94 -12.75 13.53
CA ALA A 266 0.95 -11.90 14.20
C ALA A 266 0.63 -12.38 15.62
N LYS A 267 0.61 -13.69 15.85
CA LYS A 267 0.27 -14.29 17.16
C LYS A 267 1.45 -14.29 18.13
N SER A 268 2.59 -14.84 17.72
CA SER A 268 3.78 -14.96 18.57
C SER A 268 4.63 -13.68 18.63
N ALA A 269 4.39 -12.73 17.72
CA ALA A 269 5.22 -11.55 17.52
C ALA A 269 6.70 -11.83 17.18
N THR A 270 7.06 -13.10 16.88
CA THR A 270 8.40 -13.54 16.51
C THR A 270 8.69 -13.30 15.03
N VAL A 271 9.97 -13.15 14.69
CA VAL A 271 10.41 -13.11 13.30
C VAL A 271 10.48 -14.53 12.76
N GLN A 272 9.74 -14.79 11.69
CA GLN A 272 9.69 -16.07 10.99
C GLN A 272 10.21 -15.91 9.57
N ARG A 273 10.58 -17.02 8.93
CA ARG A 273 10.99 -17.06 7.52
C ARG A 273 9.99 -17.88 6.71
N ARG A 274 9.81 -17.50 5.44
CA ARG A 274 9.07 -18.28 4.44
C ARG A 274 9.95 -18.42 3.22
N THR A 275 10.11 -19.65 2.75
CA THR A 275 10.86 -20.00 1.53
C THR A 275 9.89 -20.55 0.50
N LEU A 276 10.03 -20.13 -0.75
CA LEU A 276 9.19 -20.51 -1.89
C LEU A 276 10.05 -20.60 -3.15
N SER A 277 9.56 -21.26 -4.20
CA SER A 277 10.17 -21.07 -5.53
C SER A 277 10.09 -19.60 -5.94
N GLY A 278 11.02 -19.15 -6.78
CA GLY A 278 11.00 -17.79 -7.30
C GLY A 278 9.69 -17.44 -8.01
N ALA A 279 9.14 -18.36 -8.81
CA ALA A 279 7.85 -18.20 -9.48
C ALA A 279 6.70 -18.04 -8.47
N GLN A 280 6.62 -18.87 -7.43
CA GLN A 280 5.60 -18.76 -6.38
C GLN A 280 5.72 -17.45 -5.58
N PHE A 281 6.94 -16.99 -5.31
CA PHE A 281 7.19 -15.70 -4.67
C PHE A 281 6.66 -14.54 -5.52
N LEU A 282 6.96 -14.52 -6.83
CA LEU A 282 6.44 -13.52 -7.76
C LEU A 282 4.92 -13.58 -7.86
N TRP A 283 4.35 -14.79 -7.92
CA TRP A 283 2.90 -14.98 -7.90
C TRP A 283 2.27 -14.38 -6.65
N LEU A 284 2.75 -14.70 -5.45
CA LEU A 284 2.24 -14.14 -4.18
C LEU A 284 2.28 -12.61 -4.18
N MET A 285 3.36 -12.01 -4.69
CA MET A 285 3.51 -10.56 -4.73
C MET A 285 2.49 -9.92 -5.71
N LEU A 286 2.35 -10.48 -6.90
CA LEU A 286 1.52 -9.90 -7.97
C LEU A 286 0.02 -10.03 -7.73
N GLN A 287 -0.45 -10.88 -6.80
CA GLN A 287 -1.87 -10.91 -6.41
C GLN A 287 -2.35 -9.59 -5.76
N HIS A 288 -1.42 -8.73 -5.36
CA HIS A 288 -1.70 -7.46 -4.67
C HIS A 288 -1.71 -6.25 -5.62
N VAL A 289 -1.55 -6.47 -6.92
CA VAL A 289 -1.74 -5.45 -7.94
C VAL A 289 -3.22 -5.09 -7.98
N LEU A 290 -3.56 -3.85 -7.63
CA LEU A 290 -4.95 -3.39 -7.69
C LEU A 290 -5.37 -3.11 -9.15
N PRO A 291 -6.68 -2.98 -9.43
CA PRO A 291 -7.15 -2.51 -10.73
C PRO A 291 -6.61 -1.12 -11.09
N LYS A 292 -6.51 -0.82 -12.40
CA LYS A 292 -6.09 0.50 -12.91
C LYS A 292 -6.98 1.61 -12.35
N GLY A 293 -6.40 2.70 -11.85
CA GLY A 293 -7.16 3.83 -11.29
C GLY A 293 -7.86 3.57 -9.95
N PHE A 294 -7.76 2.36 -9.36
CA PHE A 294 -8.35 2.11 -8.05
C PHE A 294 -7.59 2.88 -6.95
N ARG A 295 -8.32 3.72 -6.20
CA ARG A 295 -7.78 4.50 -5.08
C ARG A 295 -7.67 3.63 -3.82
N ARG A 296 -6.44 3.27 -3.44
CA ARG A 296 -6.13 2.44 -2.25
C ARG A 296 -6.44 3.15 -0.93
N ALA A 297 -6.33 4.47 -0.90
CA ALA A 297 -6.69 5.32 0.25
C ALA A 297 -7.86 6.23 -0.10
N ARG A 298 -8.76 6.45 0.86
CA ARG A 298 -9.90 7.37 0.76
C ARG A 298 -10.10 8.09 2.08
N ASN A 299 -10.54 9.34 2.03
CA ASN A 299 -11.00 10.02 3.23
C ASN A 299 -12.51 10.21 3.16
N PHE A 300 -13.16 10.17 4.31
CA PHE A 300 -14.61 10.21 4.43
C PHE A 300 -15.08 11.22 5.49
N GLY A 301 -16.34 11.65 5.34
CA GLY A 301 -17.01 12.56 6.27
C GLY A 301 -16.29 13.89 6.38
N PHE A 302 -16.16 14.45 7.59
CA PHE A 302 -15.51 15.75 7.75
C PHE A 302 -13.99 15.73 7.45
N LEU A 303 -13.36 14.56 7.29
CA LEU A 303 -11.96 14.42 6.82
C LEU A 303 -11.84 14.33 5.29
N HIS A 304 -12.95 14.36 4.55
CA HIS A 304 -12.95 14.33 3.09
C HIS A 304 -12.14 15.52 2.51
N PRO A 305 -11.44 15.38 1.36
CA PRO A 305 -10.58 16.44 0.84
C PRO A 305 -11.31 17.74 0.45
N ASN A 306 -12.63 17.71 0.29
CA ASN A 306 -13.46 18.90 0.04
C ASN A 306 -13.79 19.67 1.34
N SER A 307 -13.48 19.11 2.51
CA SER A 307 -13.79 19.69 3.81
C SER A 307 -12.67 20.61 4.34
N LYS A 308 -11.78 21.12 3.47
CA LYS A 308 -10.62 21.95 3.89
C LYS A 308 -11.03 23.18 4.70
N ARG A 309 -12.08 23.88 4.26
CA ARG A 309 -12.64 25.06 4.96
C ARG A 309 -13.17 24.66 6.34
N LEU A 310 -13.92 23.57 6.41
CA LEU A 310 -14.42 23.02 7.67
C LEU A 310 -13.27 22.64 8.62
N ILE A 311 -12.22 21.99 8.12
CA ILE A 311 -11.04 21.65 8.94
C ILE A 311 -10.35 22.91 9.45
N ALA A 312 -10.18 23.94 8.62
CA ALA A 312 -9.62 25.22 9.06
C ALA A 312 -10.47 25.87 10.16
N LEU A 313 -11.80 25.88 9.99
CA LEU A 313 -12.74 26.37 10.99
C LEU A 313 -12.65 25.58 12.31
N LEU A 314 -12.63 24.25 12.24
CA LEU A 314 -12.49 23.39 13.42
C LEU A 314 -11.18 23.65 14.17
N ARG A 315 -10.06 23.87 13.46
CA ARG A 315 -8.80 24.23 14.12
C ARG A 315 -8.90 25.53 14.89
N TRP A 316 -9.56 26.53 14.30
CA TRP A 316 -9.76 27.83 14.96
C TRP A 316 -10.68 27.70 16.17
N LEU A 317 -11.86 27.09 16.01
CA LEU A 317 -12.83 26.90 17.09
C LEU A 317 -12.31 26.04 18.23
N LEU A 318 -11.54 25.00 17.92
CA LEU A 318 -10.97 24.08 18.91
C LEU A 318 -9.60 24.53 19.43
N LYS A 319 -9.11 25.71 19.00
CA LYS A 319 -7.80 26.27 19.35
C LYS A 319 -6.67 25.24 19.23
N PHE A 320 -6.68 24.48 18.12
CA PHE A 320 -5.79 23.36 17.88
C PHE A 320 -4.92 23.56 16.64
N VAL A 321 -3.61 23.42 16.83
CA VAL A 321 -2.64 23.36 15.75
C VAL A 321 -2.24 21.89 15.54
N PRO A 322 -2.49 21.30 14.36
CA PRO A 322 -2.07 19.93 14.10
C PRO A 322 -0.56 19.83 14.13
N ALA A 323 -0.03 18.72 14.65
CA ALA A 323 1.40 18.46 14.65
C ALA A 323 1.95 18.48 13.21
N SER A 324 2.74 19.51 12.89
CA SER A 324 3.50 19.58 11.64
C SER A 324 4.87 18.98 11.87
N LEU A 325 5.24 17.95 11.10
CA LEU A 325 6.66 17.67 10.90
C LEU A 325 7.19 18.59 9.80
N PRO A 326 8.46 19.00 9.89
CA PRO A 326 9.12 19.65 8.77
C PRO A 326 8.98 18.75 7.54
N ALA A 327 8.65 19.37 6.40
CA ALA A 327 8.60 18.66 5.14
C ALA A 327 9.98 18.04 4.91
N ARG A 328 10.04 16.72 4.74
CA ARG A 328 11.29 16.06 4.38
C ARG A 328 11.67 16.51 2.98
N VAL A 329 12.74 17.31 2.90
CA VAL A 329 13.33 17.71 1.64
C VAL A 329 13.83 16.46 0.94
N ARG A 330 13.53 16.34 -0.37
CA ARG A 330 14.02 15.21 -1.17
C ARG A 330 15.56 15.28 -1.16
N PRO A 331 16.27 14.21 -0.78
CA PRO A 331 17.73 14.21 -0.80
C PRO A 331 18.23 14.55 -2.20
N ALA A 332 19.18 15.48 -2.29
CA ALA A 332 19.91 15.74 -3.52
C ALA A 332 20.87 14.58 -3.79
N VAL A 333 21.13 14.32 -5.07
CA VAL A 333 22.19 13.39 -5.46
C VAL A 333 23.52 14.16 -5.37
N PRO A 334 24.48 13.74 -4.53
CA PRO A 334 25.76 14.42 -4.44
C PRO A 334 26.62 14.10 -5.67
N CYS A 335 27.39 15.09 -6.11
CA CYS A 335 28.40 14.91 -7.15
C CYS A 335 29.53 14.02 -6.62
N PRO A 336 29.95 12.96 -7.34
CA PRO A 336 31.06 12.11 -6.90
C PRO A 336 32.41 12.84 -6.91
N CYS A 337 32.56 13.94 -7.66
CA CYS A 337 33.81 14.70 -7.74
C CYS A 337 33.97 15.71 -6.60
N CYS A 338 32.93 16.49 -6.30
CA CYS A 338 33.02 17.65 -5.38
C CYS A 338 31.94 17.68 -4.28
N GLY A 339 31.06 16.68 -4.21
CA GLY A 339 29.99 16.60 -3.21
C GLY A 339 28.79 17.56 -3.42
N ALA A 340 28.90 18.55 -4.31
CA ALA A 340 27.82 19.49 -4.59
C ALA A 340 26.56 18.81 -5.14
N ALA A 341 25.40 19.44 -4.92
CA ALA A 341 24.12 18.90 -5.36
C ALA A 341 24.02 18.82 -6.89
N MET A 342 23.59 17.68 -7.41
CA MET A 342 23.33 17.51 -8.83
C MET A 342 21.89 17.88 -9.20
N ARG A 343 21.72 18.47 -10.39
CA ARG A 343 20.44 18.88 -10.98
C ARG A 343 20.08 17.97 -12.14
N ILE A 344 18.78 17.77 -12.33
CA ILE A 344 18.26 17.02 -13.48
C ILE A 344 18.38 17.89 -14.73
N LEU A 345 19.14 17.44 -15.72
CA LEU A 345 19.29 18.12 -17.01
C LEU A 345 18.34 17.55 -18.06
N ARG A 346 18.24 16.22 -18.14
CA ARG A 346 17.39 15.50 -19.10
C ARG A 346 16.75 14.28 -18.44
N THR A 347 15.57 13.90 -18.90
CA THR A 347 14.86 12.71 -18.41
C THR A 347 14.41 11.85 -19.57
N ARG A 348 14.08 10.58 -19.30
CA ARG A 348 13.57 9.62 -20.30
C ARG A 348 14.50 9.41 -21.51
N LEU A 349 15.81 9.53 -21.29
CA LEU A 349 16.79 9.15 -22.29
C LEU A 349 16.68 7.64 -22.55
N ARG A 350 16.94 7.22 -23.80
CA ARG A 350 16.94 5.79 -24.12
C ARG A 350 17.99 5.07 -23.27
N PRO A 351 17.70 3.84 -22.81
CA PRO A 351 18.69 3.06 -22.08
C PRO A 351 19.93 2.82 -22.95
N ILE A 352 21.11 2.96 -22.36
CA ILE A 352 22.35 2.55 -23.02
C ILE A 352 22.39 1.03 -22.89
N ARG A 353 22.09 0.31 -23.98
CA ARG A 353 22.35 -1.13 -24.03
C ARG A 353 23.86 -1.32 -23.91
N PRO A 354 24.37 -2.16 -23.01
CA PRO A 354 25.74 -2.61 -23.15
C PRO A 354 25.87 -3.29 -24.53
N PRO A 355 27.00 -3.13 -25.25
CA PRO A 355 27.21 -3.88 -26.47
C PRO A 355 27.01 -5.36 -26.17
N ALA A 356 26.29 -6.07 -27.04
CA ALA A 356 26.16 -7.52 -26.92
C ALA A 356 27.58 -8.10 -26.85
N CYS A 357 27.89 -8.89 -25.82
CA CYS A 357 29.09 -9.70 -25.85
C CYS A 357 29.04 -10.51 -27.14
N ALA A 358 29.96 -10.23 -28.06
CA ALA A 358 30.16 -11.07 -29.23
C ALA A 358 30.36 -12.49 -28.71
N SER A 359 29.54 -13.42 -29.19
CA SER A 359 29.81 -14.85 -28.99
C SER A 359 31.25 -15.11 -29.41
N PRO A 360 32.05 -15.86 -28.63
CA PRO A 360 33.36 -16.27 -29.11
C PRO A 360 33.17 -17.01 -30.44
N PRO A 361 34.02 -16.78 -31.45
CA PRO A 361 33.95 -17.55 -32.68
C PRO A 361 34.09 -19.02 -32.31
N GLY A 362 33.13 -19.84 -32.74
CA GLY A 362 33.22 -21.29 -32.66
C GLY A 362 34.47 -21.72 -33.42
N GLY A 363 35.44 -22.27 -32.69
CA GLY A 363 36.56 -22.98 -33.30
C GLY A 363 36.03 -24.29 -33.87
N ASN A 364 35.87 -24.32 -35.19
CA ASN A 364 35.72 -25.56 -35.96
C ASN A 364 37.05 -26.33 -35.99
N ASP A 365 36.92 -27.64 -35.94
CA ASP A 365 37.71 -28.65 -36.65
C ASP A 365 39.25 -28.59 -36.55
N ALA A 366 39.79 -29.27 -35.54
CA ALA A 366 41.07 -29.95 -35.69
C ALA A 366 40.80 -31.40 -36.11
N GLY A 367 40.88 -31.63 -37.42
CA GLY A 367 40.87 -32.94 -38.02
C GLY A 367 42.04 -33.80 -37.51
N VAL A 368 41.69 -35.02 -37.13
CA VAL A 368 42.59 -36.16 -37.07
C VAL A 368 43.00 -36.50 -38.50
N LEU A 369 44.30 -36.44 -38.86
CA LEU A 369 44.91 -37.35 -39.83
C LEU A 369 46.47 -37.27 -39.83
N ILE A 370 47.09 -38.34 -39.32
CA ILE A 370 48.19 -39.13 -39.93
C ILE A 370 49.35 -38.37 -40.63
N MET A 371 50.51 -38.27 -39.98
CA MET A 371 51.74 -39.05 -40.26
C MET A 371 52.81 -38.79 -39.20
#